data_AF-A0A397S970-F1
#
_entry.id   AF-A0A397S970-F1
#
_cell.length_a   1.000
_cell.length_b   1.000
_cell.length_c   1.000
_cell.angle_alpha   90.00
_cell.angle_beta   90.00
_cell.angle_gamma   90.00
#
_symmetry.space_group_name_H-M   'P 1'
#
loop_
_entity.id
_entity.type
_entity.pdbx_description
1 polymer ?
#
loop_
_entity_poly.entity_id
_entity_poly.type
_entity_poly.pdbx_seq_one_letter_code
_entity_poly.pdbx_strand_id
1 'polypeptide(L)'
;MYSDRWRDILKPLKSKQKNFSEFEHLTLRKALKETSLLKDDNMTHLVDMMIKQNSITEDILILMNKLLEKLENKNILSDYRDWISYFCSAVQGNLNANVWLKVQFAIYRKVKNGRINYTDSEKASTLELEKVLKGVNMLLCDYEMLIL
;
A
#
# COMPACT_ATOMS: atom_id res chain seq x y z
N MET A 1 8.97 -10.54 -11.86
CA MET A 1 8.04 -11.69 -11.86
C MET A 1 7.36 -11.95 -10.50
N TYR A 2 7.42 -11.04 -9.52
CA TYR A 2 6.83 -11.24 -8.17
C TYR A 2 5.56 -10.41 -7.88
N SER A 3 5.17 -9.48 -8.77
CA SER A 3 4.08 -8.52 -8.54
C SER A 3 2.66 -9.12 -8.58
N ASP A 4 2.46 -10.28 -9.20
CA ASP A 4 1.10 -10.79 -9.46
C ASP A 4 0.55 -11.75 -8.40
N ARG A 5 1.42 -12.39 -7.61
CA ARG A 5 1.01 -13.44 -6.66
C ARG A 5 0.02 -12.96 -5.60
N TRP A 6 0.09 -11.70 -5.19
CA TRP A 6 -0.78 -11.14 -4.16
C TRP A 6 -2.11 -10.62 -4.72
N ARG A 7 -2.13 -10.13 -5.96
CA ARG A 7 -3.38 -9.83 -6.67
C ARG A 7 -4.27 -11.06 -6.75
N ASP A 8 -3.67 -12.22 -6.98
CA ASP A 8 -4.35 -13.51 -7.02
C ASP A 8 -4.91 -13.95 -5.66
N ILE A 9 -4.34 -13.48 -4.55
CA ILE A 9 -4.83 -13.76 -3.18
C ILE A 9 -5.94 -12.78 -2.75
N LEU A 10 -5.82 -11.50 -3.13
CA LEU A 10 -6.79 -10.46 -2.74
C LEU A 10 -8.10 -10.55 -3.53
N LYS A 11 -8.06 -10.92 -4.81
CA LYS A 11 -9.25 -11.10 -5.66
C LYS A 11 -10.31 -12.03 -5.04
N PRO A 12 -9.98 -13.28 -4.64
CA PRO A 12 -10.96 -14.19 -4.07
C PRO A 12 -11.47 -13.71 -2.71
N LEU A 13 -10.67 -12.99 -1.91
CA LEU A 13 -11.10 -12.41 -0.64
C LEU A 13 -12.14 -11.29 -0.85
N LYS A 14 -11.88 -10.35 -1.76
CA LYS A 14 -12.84 -9.29 -2.13
C LYS A 14 -14.14 -9.87 -2.70
N SER A 15 -14.05 -10.93 -3.51
CA SER A 15 -15.23 -11.60 -4.07
C SER A 15 -16.07 -12.30 -3.00
N LYS A 16 -15.44 -13.04 -2.07
CA LYS A 16 -16.16 -13.72 -0.98
C LYS A 16 -16.87 -12.73 -0.06
N GLN A 17 -16.22 -11.60 0.23
CA GLN A 17 -16.81 -10.54 1.06
C GLN A 17 -18.05 -9.92 0.41
N LYS A 18 -17.99 -9.59 -0.89
CA LYS A 18 -19.12 -9.02 -1.63
C LYS A 18 -20.34 -9.95 -1.61
N ASN A 19 -20.12 -11.23 -1.90
CA ASN A 19 -21.19 -12.23 -1.94
C ASN A 19 -21.84 -12.42 -0.56
N PHE A 20 -21.05 -12.34 0.52
CA PHE A 20 -21.54 -12.49 1.88
C PHE A 20 -22.42 -11.31 2.31
N SER A 21 -21.98 -10.08 2.04
CA SER A 21 -22.74 -8.86 2.32
C SER A 21 -24.08 -8.81 1.56
N GLU A 22 -24.11 -9.24 0.30
CA GLU A 22 -25.34 -9.29 -0.50
C GLU A 22 -26.33 -10.36 0.01
N PHE A 23 -25.84 -11.52 0.45
CA PHE A 23 -26.67 -12.63 0.91
C PHE A 23 -27.34 -12.37 2.27
N GLU A 24 -26.60 -11.87 3.26
CA GLU A 24 -27.16 -11.59 4.59
C GLU A 24 -28.19 -10.46 4.55
N HIS A 25 -27.91 -9.41 3.78
CA HIS A 25 -28.79 -8.24 3.68
C HIS A 25 -30.14 -8.57 3.01
N LEU A 26 -30.17 -9.56 2.11
CA LEU A 26 -31.39 -10.05 1.46
C LEU A 26 -32.19 -10.97 2.39
N THR A 27 -31.50 -11.85 3.11
CA THR A 27 -32.10 -12.86 4.01
C THR A 27 -32.73 -12.19 5.24
N LEU A 28 -32.03 -11.22 5.84
CA LEU A 28 -32.53 -10.49 7.01
C LEU A 28 -33.71 -9.59 6.68
N ARG A 29 -33.70 -8.89 5.53
CA ARG A 29 -34.86 -8.10 5.08
C ARG A 29 -36.10 -8.95 4.87
N LYS A 30 -35.93 -10.19 4.39
CA LYS A 30 -37.04 -11.12 4.19
C LYS A 30 -37.58 -11.62 5.54
N ALA A 31 -36.70 -12.03 6.44
CA ALA A 31 -37.08 -12.46 7.79
C ALA A 31 -37.80 -11.36 8.58
N LEU A 32 -37.29 -10.12 8.57
CA LEU A 32 -37.92 -8.97 9.26
C LEU A 32 -39.31 -8.62 8.73
N LYS A 33 -39.54 -8.74 7.41
CA LYS A 33 -40.87 -8.57 6.83
C LYS A 33 -41.85 -9.64 7.31
N GLU A 34 -41.41 -10.90 7.36
CA GLU A 34 -42.22 -12.04 7.78
C GLU A 34 -42.52 -12.03 9.29
N THR A 35 -41.60 -11.55 10.13
CA THR A 35 -41.77 -11.51 11.60
C THR A 35 -42.63 -10.36 12.11
N SER A 36 -42.71 -9.23 11.39
CA SER A 36 -43.56 -8.08 11.75
C SER A 36 -45.07 -8.39 11.86
N LEU A 37 -45.48 -9.57 11.43
CA LEU A 37 -46.86 -10.07 11.44
C LEU A 37 -47.22 -10.91 12.69
N LEU A 38 -46.27 -11.25 13.57
CA LEU A 38 -46.48 -12.12 14.73
C LEU A 38 -46.02 -11.42 16.03
N LYS A 39 -46.98 -11.13 16.92
CA LYS A 39 -46.77 -10.54 18.26
C LYS A 39 -46.58 -11.63 19.32
N ASP A 40 -45.42 -12.28 19.32
CA ASP A 40 -44.99 -13.21 20.40
C ASP A 40 -43.66 -12.69 20.97
N ASP A 41 -43.54 -12.64 22.30
CA ASP A 41 -42.34 -12.15 23.01
C ASP A 41 -41.09 -12.96 22.64
N ASN A 42 -41.25 -14.26 22.35
CA ASN A 42 -40.15 -15.11 21.85
C ASN A 42 -39.68 -14.66 20.45
N MET A 43 -40.61 -14.24 19.60
CA MET A 43 -40.32 -13.73 18.26
C MET A 43 -39.54 -12.41 18.35
N THR A 44 -39.93 -11.53 19.28
CA THR A 44 -39.25 -10.26 19.54
C THR A 44 -37.80 -10.48 19.96
N HIS A 45 -37.54 -11.41 20.88
CA HIS A 45 -36.17 -11.75 21.28
C HIS A 45 -35.32 -12.33 20.15
N LEU A 46 -35.90 -13.17 19.29
CA LEU A 46 -35.19 -13.69 18.10
C LEU A 46 -34.84 -12.58 17.12
N VAL A 47 -35.76 -11.64 16.88
CA VAL A 47 -35.51 -10.46 16.02
C VAL A 47 -34.39 -9.59 16.59
N ASP A 48 -34.39 -9.31 17.89
CA ASP A 48 -33.32 -8.55 18.54
C ASP A 48 -31.95 -9.22 18.42
N MET A 49 -31.90 -10.55 18.57
CA MET A 49 -30.66 -11.32 18.36
C MET A 49 -30.18 -11.24 16.90
N MET A 50 -31.10 -11.32 15.92
CA MET A 50 -30.76 -11.16 14.51
C MET A 50 -30.25 -9.76 14.19
N ILE A 51 -30.86 -8.71 14.75
CA ILE A 51 -30.41 -7.32 14.58
C ILE A 51 -28.99 -7.15 15.15
N LYS A 52 -28.73 -7.66 16.36
CA LYS A 52 -27.41 -7.61 16.98
C LYS A 52 -26.38 -8.38 16.16
N GLN A 53 -26.73 -9.58 15.69
CA GLN A 53 -25.86 -10.37 14.83
C GLN A 53 -25.51 -9.61 13.54
N ASN A 54 -26.49 -8.98 12.89
CA ASN A 54 -26.25 -8.17 11.70
C ASN A 54 -25.31 -6.99 11.98
N SER A 55 -25.51 -6.27 13.09
CA SER A 55 -24.62 -5.18 13.49
C SER A 55 -23.18 -5.67 13.71
N ILE A 56 -23.00 -6.83 14.36
CA ILE A 56 -21.67 -7.44 14.55
C ILE A 56 -21.05 -7.79 13.19
N THR A 57 -21.85 -8.33 12.28
CA THR A 57 -21.36 -8.69 10.95
C THR A 57 -20.94 -7.47 10.13
N GLU A 58 -21.72 -6.38 10.18
CA GLU A 58 -21.37 -5.10 9.55
C GLU A 58 -20.04 -4.56 10.09
N ASP A 59 -19.84 -4.59 11.41
CA ASP A 59 -18.58 -4.18 12.04
C ASP A 59 -17.39 -5.04 11.57
N ILE A 60 -17.57 -6.35 11.48
CA ILE A 60 -16.55 -7.27 10.95
C ILE A 60 -16.20 -6.90 9.50
N LEU A 61 -17.21 -6.66 8.65
CA LEU A 61 -16.99 -6.27 7.26
C LEU A 61 -16.21 -4.96 7.14
N ILE A 62 -16.50 -3.97 7.99
CA ILE A 62 -15.76 -2.70 8.04
C ILE A 62 -14.30 -2.94 8.43
N LEU A 63 -14.04 -3.77 9.45
CA LEU A 63 -12.70 -4.10 9.88
C LEU A 63 -11.91 -4.87 8.81
N MET A 64 -12.56 -5.80 8.09
CA MET A 64 -11.94 -6.52 6.97
C MET A 64 -11.55 -5.58 5.83
N ASN A 65 -12.39 -4.61 5.49
CA ASN A 65 -12.06 -3.58 4.48
C ASN A 65 -10.82 -2.77 4.86
N LYS A 66 -10.78 -2.28 6.11
CA LYS A 66 -9.62 -1.53 6.63
C LYS A 66 -8.34 -2.37 6.62
N LEU A 67 -8.45 -3.67 6.92
CA LEU A 67 -7.30 -4.58 6.87
C LEU A 67 -6.81 -4.81 5.43
N LEU A 68 -7.74 -5.05 4.50
CA LEU A 68 -7.42 -5.22 3.07
C LEU A 68 -6.73 -3.98 2.50
N GLU A 69 -7.23 -2.78 2.80
CA GLU A 69 -6.62 -1.52 2.37
C GLU A 69 -5.19 -1.35 2.94
N LYS A 70 -5.00 -1.64 4.24
CA LYS A 70 -3.67 -1.60 4.85
C LYS A 70 -2.70 -2.59 4.22
N LEU A 71 -3.17 -3.80 3.89
CA LEU A 71 -2.36 -4.82 3.22
C LEU A 71 -2.00 -4.40 1.79
N GLU A 72 -2.95 -3.85 1.04
CA GLU A 72 -2.71 -3.31 -0.30
C GLU A 72 -1.68 -2.18 -0.26
N ASN A 73 -1.84 -1.22 0.63
CA ASN A 73 -0.87 -0.12 0.82
C ASN A 73 0.52 -0.63 1.20
N LYS A 74 0.61 -1.58 2.15
CA LYS A 74 1.88 -2.18 2.55
C LYS A 74 2.57 -2.91 1.39
N ASN A 75 1.79 -3.59 0.55
CA ASN A 75 2.32 -4.33 -0.59
C ASN A 75 2.81 -3.38 -1.70
N ILE A 76 2.04 -2.34 -2.02
CA ILE A 76 2.48 -1.28 -2.96
C ILE A 76 3.80 -0.66 -2.49
N LEU A 77 3.92 -0.37 -1.18
CA LEU A 77 5.17 0.14 -0.61
C LEU A 77 6.33 -0.87 -0.72
N SER A 78 6.05 -2.17 -0.56
CA SER A 78 7.07 -3.22 -0.74
C SER A 78 7.53 -3.31 -2.20
N ASP A 79 6.61 -3.31 -3.16
CA ASP A 79 6.93 -3.35 -4.59
C ASP A 79 7.75 -2.12 -4.99
N TYR A 80 7.38 -0.94 -4.48
CA TYR A 80 8.11 0.31 -4.72
C TYR A 80 9.52 0.28 -4.10
N ARG A 81 9.66 -0.21 -2.86
CA ARG A 81 10.97 -0.41 -2.19
C ARG A 81 11.86 -1.36 -2.98
N ASP A 82 11.31 -2.48 -3.45
CA ASP A 82 12.06 -3.45 -4.22
C ASP A 82 12.51 -2.85 -5.56
N TRP A 83 11.62 -2.13 -6.26
CA TRP A 83 11.97 -1.41 -7.49
C TRP A 83 13.07 -0.37 -7.26
N ILE A 84 12.98 0.46 -6.21
CA ILE A 84 14.03 1.44 -5.86
C ILE A 84 15.36 0.71 -5.63
N SER A 85 15.34 -0.41 -4.92
CA SER A 85 16.55 -1.18 -4.63
C SER A 85 17.21 -1.67 -5.91
N TYR A 86 16.44 -2.25 -6.83
CA TYR A 86 16.93 -2.67 -8.14
C TYR A 86 17.47 -1.49 -8.96
N PHE A 87 16.75 -0.38 -8.99
CA PHE A 87 17.17 0.83 -9.70
C PHE A 87 18.49 1.37 -9.14
N CYS A 88 18.62 1.50 -7.82
CA CYS A 88 19.85 1.92 -7.15
C CYS A 88 21.02 0.99 -7.47
N SER A 89 20.81 -0.34 -7.48
CA SER A 89 21.85 -1.29 -7.89
C SER A 89 22.27 -1.12 -9.34
N ALA A 90 21.32 -0.85 -10.25
CA ALA A 90 21.63 -0.58 -11.65
C ALA A 90 22.43 0.72 -11.82
N VAL A 91 22.05 1.80 -11.13
CA VAL A 91 22.80 3.06 -11.12
C VAL A 91 24.20 2.87 -10.55
N GLN A 92 24.33 2.15 -9.43
CA GLN A 92 25.62 1.81 -8.82
C GLN A 92 26.52 1.05 -9.80
N GLY A 93 25.98 0.09 -10.56
CA GLY A 93 26.74 -0.68 -11.54
C GLY A 93 27.34 0.15 -12.67
N ASN A 94 26.83 1.36 -12.89
CA ASN A 94 27.32 2.31 -13.90
C ASN A 94 28.26 3.38 -13.31
N LEU A 95 28.53 3.33 -12.01
CA LEU A 95 29.41 4.26 -11.33
C LEU A 95 30.64 3.54 -10.78
N ASN A 96 31.76 4.27 -10.69
CA ASN A 96 32.90 3.78 -9.93
C ASN A 96 32.50 3.63 -8.43
N ALA A 97 32.94 2.56 -7.77
CA ALA A 97 32.59 2.29 -6.37
C ALA A 97 32.90 3.46 -5.41
N ASN A 98 34.02 4.16 -5.61
CA ASN A 98 34.39 5.33 -4.81
C ASN A 98 33.44 6.51 -5.08
N VAL A 99 33.03 6.71 -6.34
CA VAL A 99 32.08 7.75 -6.74
C VAL A 99 30.71 7.47 -6.13
N TRP A 100 30.25 6.21 -6.19
CA TRP A 100 29.00 5.79 -5.58
C TRP A 100 28.93 6.13 -4.08
N LEU A 101 29.97 5.77 -3.31
CA LEU A 101 30.03 6.09 -1.89
C LEU A 101 29.96 7.61 -1.64
N LYS A 102 30.75 8.40 -2.38
CA LYS A 102 30.74 9.86 -2.26
C LYS A 102 29.38 10.46 -2.56
N VAL A 103 28.72 9.98 -3.62
CA VAL A 103 27.38 10.42 -4.03
C VAL A 103 26.35 10.08 -2.95
N GLN A 104 26.37 8.87 -2.40
CA GLN A 104 25.44 8.49 -1.32
C GLN A 104 25.60 9.39 -0.10
N PHE A 105 26.85 9.67 0.32
CA PHE A 105 27.11 10.59 1.42
C PHE A 105 26.65 12.02 1.10
N ALA A 106 26.89 12.51 -0.11
CA ALA A 106 26.48 13.84 -0.55
C ALA A 106 24.96 14.00 -0.53
N ILE A 107 24.22 13.03 -1.09
CA ILE A 107 22.75 13.03 -1.08
C ILE A 107 22.23 12.97 0.34
N TYR A 108 22.74 12.05 1.17
CA TYR A 108 22.33 11.94 2.58
C TYR A 108 22.57 13.24 3.34
N ARG A 109 23.75 13.88 3.18
CA ARG A 109 24.08 15.17 3.78
C ARG A 109 23.10 16.25 3.34
N LYS A 110 22.87 16.36 2.03
CA LYS A 110 21.92 17.34 1.45
C LYS A 110 20.53 17.15 2.06
N VAL A 111 20.02 15.93 2.10
CA VAL A 111 18.72 15.59 2.67
C VAL A 111 18.64 15.95 4.15
N LYS A 112 19.57 15.44 4.96
CA LYS A 112 19.59 15.61 6.42
C LYS A 112 19.64 17.08 6.83
N ASN A 113 20.34 17.90 6.05
CA ASN A 113 20.56 19.31 6.37
C ASN A 113 19.55 20.25 5.69
N GLY A 114 18.40 19.76 5.22
CA GLY A 114 17.34 20.62 4.68
C GLY A 114 17.56 21.05 3.22
N ARG A 115 18.14 20.17 2.39
CA ARG A 115 18.35 20.35 0.93
C ARG A 115 19.36 21.44 0.55
N ILE A 116 20.39 21.63 1.37
CA ILE A 116 21.52 22.51 1.04
C ILE A 116 22.25 21.99 -0.21
N ASN A 117 22.71 22.90 -1.08
CA ASN A 117 23.47 22.55 -2.27
C ASN A 117 24.73 21.69 -1.97
N TYR A 118 25.18 20.96 -2.99
CA TYR A 118 26.40 20.17 -2.94
C TYR A 118 27.63 21.05 -2.75
N THR A 119 28.57 20.59 -1.92
CA THR A 119 29.85 21.28 -1.73
C THR A 119 30.73 21.13 -2.97
N ASP A 120 31.75 21.96 -3.11
CA ASP A 120 32.68 21.87 -4.25
C ASP A 120 33.38 20.51 -4.34
N SER A 121 33.67 19.88 -3.20
CA SER A 121 34.23 18.53 -3.13
C SER A 121 33.27 17.43 -3.56
N GLU A 122 31.95 17.66 -3.53
CA GLU A 122 30.92 16.71 -3.91
C GLU A 122 30.50 16.85 -5.38
N LYS A 123 30.58 18.07 -5.93
CA LYS A 123 30.12 18.42 -7.29
C LYS A 123 30.62 17.47 -8.36
N ALA A 124 31.90 17.07 -8.32
CA ALA A 124 32.47 16.18 -9.31
C ALA A 124 31.77 14.81 -9.32
N SER A 125 31.56 14.23 -8.14
CA SER A 125 30.90 12.92 -8.00
C SER A 125 29.40 13.00 -8.31
N THR A 126 28.73 14.08 -7.92
CA THR A 126 27.30 14.27 -8.26
C THR A 126 27.07 14.52 -9.74
N LEU A 127 28.03 15.15 -10.44
CA LEU A 127 27.97 15.34 -11.89
C LEU A 127 28.13 14.02 -12.65
N GLU A 128 28.93 13.08 -12.12
CA GLU A 128 29.01 11.72 -12.67
C GLU A 128 27.69 10.97 -12.51
N LEU A 129 27.07 11.03 -11.31
CA LEU A 129 25.72 10.49 -11.12
C LEU A 129 24.73 11.13 -12.10
N GLU A 130 24.74 12.44 -12.26
CA GLU A 130 23.82 13.14 -13.17
C GLU A 130 23.95 12.66 -14.62
N LYS A 131 25.17 12.34 -15.08
CA LYS A 131 25.40 11.76 -16.41
C LYS A 131 24.76 10.38 -16.54
N VAL A 132 24.90 9.52 -15.52
CA VAL A 132 24.27 8.19 -15.50
C VAL A 132 22.75 8.32 -15.51
N LEU A 133 22.19 9.21 -14.69
CA LEU A 133 20.75 9.45 -14.60
C LEU A 133 20.17 10.04 -15.90
N LYS A 134 20.91 10.91 -16.59
CA LYS A 134 20.53 11.40 -17.93
C LYS A 134 20.37 10.26 -18.94
N GLY A 135 21.18 9.19 -18.83
CA GLY A 135 21.06 8.00 -19.66
C GLY A 135 19.73 7.26 -19.52
N VAL A 136 19.02 7.46 -18.40
CA VAL A 136 17.68 6.90 -18.12
C VAL A 136 16.60 7.98 -18.04
N ASN A 137 16.88 9.17 -18.58
CA ASN A 137 15.97 10.33 -18.58
C ASN A 137 15.46 10.72 -17.16
N MET A 138 16.31 10.60 -16.15
CA MET A 138 16.01 10.99 -14.78
C MET A 138 16.84 12.22 -14.39
N LEU A 139 16.19 13.20 -13.77
CA LEU A 139 16.90 14.36 -13.21
C LEU A 139 17.51 14.00 -11.85
N LEU A 140 18.62 14.65 -11.51
CA LEU A 140 19.27 14.46 -10.21
C LEU A 140 18.32 14.80 -9.04
N CYS A 141 17.49 15.84 -9.18
CA CYS A 141 16.50 16.19 -8.15
C CYS A 141 15.42 15.11 -7.96
N ASP A 142 15.01 14.45 -9.04
CA ASP A 142 14.01 13.39 -8.97
C ASP A 142 14.59 12.15 -8.30
N TYR A 143 15.85 11.83 -8.61
CA TYR A 143 16.59 10.77 -7.93
C TYR A 143 16.79 11.07 -6.44
N GLU A 144 17.16 12.30 -6.08
CA GLU A 144 17.27 12.71 -4.67
C GLU A 144 15.97 12.48 -3.91
N MET A 145 14.82 12.77 -4.53
CA MET A 145 13.50 12.52 -3.95
C MET A 145 13.14 11.05 -3.85
N LEU A 146 13.68 10.20 -4.73
CA LEU A 146 13.42 8.77 -4.78
C LEU A 146 14.03 8.01 -3.58
N ILE A 147 15.18 8.48 -3.09
CA ILE A 147 15.95 7.83 -2.03
C ILE A 147 15.57 8.37 -0.63
N LEU A 148 14.65 9.34 -0.56
CA LEU A 148 14.04 9.83 0.69
C LEU A 148 13.07 8.80 1.27
#